data_AF-A0AAV8S723-F1
#
_entry.id   AF-A0AAV8S723-F1
#
_cell.length_a   1.000
_cell.length_b   1.000
_cell.length_c   1.000
_cell.angle_alpha   90.00
_cell.angle_beta   90.00
_cell.angle_gamma   90.00
#
_symmetry.space_group_name_H-M   'P 1'
#
loop_
_entity.id
_entity.type
_entity.pdbx_description
1 polymer ?
#
loop_
_entity_poly.entity_id
_entity_poly.type
_entity_poly.pdbx_seq_one_letter_code
_entity_poly.pdbx_strand_id
1 'polypeptide(L)'
;MELLSPFAAVVTAILLLLPTTFVYFLFVAAKKKYEKKPPPEVTGGWPVIGHLPLLATGSEPSHITLARWADKFGPIFTIKLGVHRTLIVSNWEMAKECVTVNDRAFASRPQTLAMEVLGNNYSMLGFSPYGSYWRQMRKIVTVELLSNHRLEMLKHVRESELKAAAEGLYLKWTNSASGSNKVLVDMQKWFWDVALNLILKIIVGKRYVEYSCCSDDEQKGGDDEQKGGWRKELRLFMELSGKFSVSDSLPFLRWMDLGGVERAMKKCSKNLEIVAREWLEEHKQKKASIVAKSREDFMDVLLSILDDAKDLSSRDADSVNISTCLLCLFLSAKSVFVFKFHTYCRSVPTFQIFYN
;
A
#
# COMPACT_ATOMS: atom_id res chain seq x y z
N MET A 1 61.89 -53.31 4.89
CA MET A 1 60.77 -52.35 4.71
C MET A 1 60.50 -52.27 3.23
N GLU A 2 59.58 -53.09 2.74
CA GLU A 2 59.22 -53.08 1.32
C GLU A 2 58.33 -51.86 1.05
N LEU A 3 58.84 -50.95 0.23
CA LEU A 3 58.10 -49.80 -0.27
C LEU A 3 56.97 -50.32 -1.16
N LEU A 4 55.74 -50.30 -0.64
CA LEU A 4 54.52 -50.41 -1.45
C LEU A 4 54.67 -49.48 -2.66
N SER A 5 54.59 -50.05 -3.86
CA SER A 5 54.75 -49.29 -5.10
C SER A 5 53.73 -48.14 -5.12
N PRO A 6 54.07 -46.98 -5.70
CA PRO A 6 53.14 -45.83 -5.76
C PRO A 6 51.81 -46.21 -6.41
N PHE A 7 51.79 -47.21 -7.28
CA PHE A 7 50.59 -47.79 -7.86
C PHE A 7 49.69 -48.49 -6.82
N ALA A 8 50.27 -49.30 -5.93
CA ALA A 8 49.51 -49.97 -4.86
C ALA A 8 48.93 -48.97 -3.85
N ALA A 9 49.64 -47.88 -3.57
CA ALA A 9 49.16 -46.79 -2.70
C ALA A 9 47.96 -46.04 -3.32
N VAL A 10 47.97 -45.80 -4.63
CA VAL A 10 46.84 -45.15 -5.33
C VAL A 10 45.62 -46.07 -5.39
N VAL A 11 45.81 -47.35 -5.70
CA VAL A 11 44.71 -48.32 -5.76
C VAL A 11 44.05 -48.49 -4.38
N THR A 12 44.85 -48.57 -3.31
CA THR A 12 44.32 -48.65 -1.94
C THR A 12 43.60 -47.38 -1.51
N ALA A 13 44.08 -46.19 -1.88
CA ALA A 13 43.38 -44.93 -1.62
C ALA A 13 42.01 -44.84 -2.34
N ILE A 14 41.94 -45.24 -3.62
CA ILE A 14 40.69 -45.24 -4.39
C ILE A 14 39.68 -46.24 -3.81
N LEU A 15 40.13 -47.43 -3.42
CA LEU A 15 39.30 -48.46 -2.79
C LEU A 15 38.73 -48.04 -1.43
N LEU A 16 39.38 -47.12 -0.71
CA LEU A 16 38.89 -46.57 0.55
C LEU A 16 38.00 -45.33 0.35
N LEU A 17 38.31 -44.48 -0.63
CA LEU A 17 37.55 -43.23 -0.88
C LEU A 17 36.19 -43.46 -1.53
N LEU A 18 36.05 -44.44 -2.44
CA LEU A 18 34.78 -44.76 -3.08
C LEU A 18 33.68 -45.24 -2.11
N PRO A 19 33.92 -46.22 -1.22
CA PRO A 19 32.90 -46.64 -0.27
C PRO A 19 32.62 -45.58 0.80
N THR A 20 33.62 -44.80 1.23
CA THR A 20 33.40 -43.73 2.22
C THR A 20 32.59 -42.58 1.67
N THR A 21 32.83 -42.16 0.42
CA THR A 21 32.00 -41.14 -0.27
C THR A 21 30.60 -41.65 -0.57
N PHE A 22 30.45 -42.93 -0.94
CA PHE A 22 29.15 -43.56 -1.15
C PHE A 22 28.34 -43.66 0.16
N VAL A 23 28.97 -44.08 1.26
CA VAL A 23 28.33 -44.12 2.59
C VAL A 23 27.98 -42.70 3.07
N TYR A 24 28.85 -41.71 2.84
CA TYR A 24 28.55 -40.31 3.15
C TYR A 24 27.35 -39.79 2.33
N PHE A 25 27.30 -40.10 1.03
CA PHE A 25 26.16 -39.75 0.16
C PHE A 25 24.87 -40.42 0.64
N LEU A 26 24.92 -41.71 1.00
CA LEU A 26 23.79 -42.40 1.59
C LEU A 26 23.37 -41.80 2.93
N PHE A 27 24.31 -41.34 3.76
CA PHE A 27 24.01 -40.70 5.05
C PHE A 27 23.38 -39.32 4.86
N VAL A 28 23.83 -38.55 3.86
CA VAL A 28 23.23 -37.27 3.47
C VAL A 28 21.84 -37.49 2.85
N ALA A 29 21.66 -38.50 2.02
CA ALA A 29 20.37 -38.86 1.43
C ALA A 29 19.38 -39.46 2.46
N ALA A 30 19.89 -40.20 3.46
CA ALA A 30 19.11 -40.81 4.53
C ALA A 30 18.75 -39.84 5.66
N LYS A 31 19.34 -38.63 5.70
CA LYS A 31 18.77 -37.52 6.46
C LYS A 31 17.44 -37.13 5.81
N LYS A 32 16.38 -37.87 6.19
CA LYS A 32 15.01 -37.42 6.03
C LYS A 32 14.88 -36.10 6.77
N LYS A 33 14.97 -35.00 6.03
CA LYS A 33 14.39 -33.74 6.46
C LYS A 33 12.93 -34.08 6.75
N TYR A 34 12.46 -33.82 7.96
CA TYR A 34 11.03 -33.81 8.21
C TYR A 34 10.46 -32.74 7.27
N GLU A 35 10.03 -33.16 6.08
CA GLU A 35 9.34 -32.29 5.15
C GLU A 35 7.98 -32.02 5.78
N LYS A 36 7.89 -30.86 6.42
CA LYS A 36 6.59 -30.29 6.78
C LYS A 36 5.77 -30.29 5.49
N LYS A 37 4.65 -31.03 5.49
CA LYS A 37 3.75 -31.06 4.34
C LYS A 37 3.38 -29.61 4.01
N PRO A 38 3.59 -29.14 2.77
CA PRO A 38 3.19 -27.80 2.40
C PRO A 38 1.67 -27.68 2.53
N PRO A 39 1.14 -26.46 2.73
CA PRO A 39 -0.29 -26.23 2.70
C PRO A 39 -0.89 -26.75 1.37
N PRO A 40 -2.16 -27.21 1.38
CA PRO A 40 -2.84 -27.66 0.17
C PRO A 40 -2.77 -26.60 -0.94
N GLU A 41 -2.48 -27.01 -2.17
CA GLU A 41 -2.57 -26.12 -3.33
C GLU A 41 -3.95 -26.29 -3.98
N VAL A 42 -4.58 -25.18 -4.35
CA VAL A 42 -5.86 -25.21 -5.08
C VAL A 42 -5.68 -25.97 -6.40
N THR A 43 -6.67 -26.77 -6.75
CA THR A 43 -6.68 -27.53 -8.01
C THR A 43 -7.15 -26.64 -9.16
N GLY A 44 -6.66 -26.89 -10.39
CA GLY A 44 -7.12 -26.21 -11.60
C GLY A 44 -6.27 -25.02 -12.03
N GLY A 45 -5.10 -24.81 -11.41
CA GLY A 45 -4.11 -23.86 -11.89
C GLY A 45 -3.53 -24.27 -13.25
N TRP A 46 -3.48 -23.34 -14.20
CA TRP A 46 -2.92 -23.57 -15.53
C TRP A 46 -1.39 -23.46 -15.52
N PRO A 47 -0.68 -24.09 -16.48
CA PRO A 47 0.74 -23.87 -16.66
C PRO A 47 1.05 -22.38 -16.79
N VAL A 48 2.11 -21.90 -16.14
CA VAL A 48 2.63 -20.52 -16.17
C VAL A 48 1.71 -19.46 -15.55
N ILE A 49 0.42 -19.44 -15.87
CA ILE A 49 -0.55 -18.40 -15.44
C ILE A 49 -1.19 -18.76 -14.07
N GLY A 50 -1.14 -20.03 -13.68
CA GLY A 50 -1.65 -20.48 -12.39
C GLY A 50 -3.17 -20.31 -12.28
N HIS A 51 -3.62 -19.70 -11.18
CA HIS A 51 -5.03 -19.56 -10.80
C HIS A 51 -5.63 -18.22 -11.23
N LEU A 52 -4.89 -17.37 -11.94
CA LEU A 52 -5.41 -16.08 -12.39
C LEU A 52 -6.66 -16.19 -13.26
N PRO A 53 -6.80 -17.14 -14.21
CA PRO A 53 -8.03 -17.26 -14.98
C PRO A 53 -9.22 -17.55 -14.07
N LEU A 54 -9.05 -18.41 -13.07
CA LEU A 54 -10.11 -18.74 -12.11
C LEU A 54 -10.53 -17.53 -11.26
N LEU A 55 -9.60 -16.60 -10.99
CA LEU A 55 -9.89 -15.35 -10.28
C LEU A 55 -10.44 -14.26 -11.20
N ALA A 56 -10.06 -14.25 -12.48
CA ALA A 56 -10.41 -13.21 -13.45
C ALA A 56 -11.73 -13.48 -14.20
N THR A 57 -12.13 -14.74 -14.33
CA THR A 57 -13.36 -15.13 -15.06
C THR A 57 -14.63 -15.00 -14.20
N GLY A 58 -14.50 -14.77 -12.88
CA GLY A 58 -15.64 -14.54 -12.00
C GLY A 58 -16.17 -13.10 -12.10
N SER A 59 -17.49 -12.92 -12.04
CA SER A 59 -18.14 -11.62 -11.83
C SER A 59 -17.99 -11.12 -10.38
N GLU A 60 -17.57 -11.99 -9.47
CA GLU A 60 -17.39 -11.70 -8.05
C GLU A 60 -15.99 -11.16 -7.74
N PRO A 61 -15.86 -10.28 -6.74
CA PRO A 61 -14.56 -9.88 -6.21
C PRO A 61 -13.70 -11.08 -5.79
N SER A 62 -12.39 -10.99 -6.06
CA SER A 62 -11.42 -12.08 -5.80
C SER A 62 -11.46 -12.61 -4.37
N HIS A 63 -11.69 -11.77 -3.37
CA HIS A 63 -11.76 -12.18 -1.97
C HIS A 63 -12.95 -13.12 -1.66
N ILE A 64 -14.05 -13.05 -2.42
CA ILE A 64 -15.18 -13.98 -2.29
C ILE A 64 -14.80 -15.36 -2.82
N THR A 65 -14.13 -15.40 -3.98
CA THR A 65 -13.60 -16.65 -4.54
C THR A 65 -12.58 -17.30 -3.59
N LEU A 66 -11.69 -16.49 -2.98
CA LEU A 66 -10.74 -16.98 -1.97
C LEU A 66 -11.44 -17.56 -0.74
N ALA A 67 -12.58 -16.99 -0.32
CA ALA A 67 -13.39 -17.54 0.78
C ALA A 67 -13.98 -18.90 0.44
N ARG A 68 -14.57 -19.04 -0.75
CA ARG A 68 -15.08 -20.34 -1.22
C ARG A 68 -13.97 -21.39 -1.32
N TRP A 69 -12.74 -20.98 -1.65
CA TRP A 69 -11.59 -21.88 -1.61
C TRP A 69 -11.16 -22.21 -0.18
N ALA A 70 -11.24 -21.27 0.76
CA ALA A 70 -10.98 -21.55 2.17
C ALA A 70 -11.95 -22.62 2.73
N ASP A 71 -13.23 -22.55 2.37
CA ASP A 71 -14.22 -23.55 2.78
C ASP A 71 -13.88 -24.96 2.25
N LYS A 72 -13.26 -25.04 1.07
CA LYS A 72 -12.93 -26.31 0.40
C LYS A 72 -11.56 -26.87 0.77
N PHE A 73 -10.54 -26.02 0.86
CA PHE A 73 -9.14 -26.41 1.03
C PHE A 73 -8.63 -26.17 2.46
N GLY A 74 -9.45 -25.58 3.32
CA GLY A 74 -9.13 -25.25 4.70
C GLY A 74 -8.66 -23.80 4.86
N PRO A 75 -8.43 -23.36 6.11
CA PRO A 75 -8.12 -21.96 6.44
C PRO A 75 -6.72 -21.50 5.99
N ILE A 76 -5.85 -22.43 5.60
CA ILE A 76 -4.53 -22.14 5.03
C ILE A 76 -4.36 -22.98 3.78
N PHE A 77 -4.19 -22.33 2.65
CA PHE A 77 -3.97 -22.99 1.37
C PHE A 77 -3.10 -22.12 0.47
N THR A 78 -2.64 -22.70 -0.64
CA THR A 78 -1.75 -22.05 -1.58
C THR A 78 -2.39 -21.93 -2.95
N ILE A 79 -2.13 -20.82 -3.62
CA ILE A 79 -2.46 -20.59 -5.02
C ILE A 79 -1.22 -20.18 -5.80
N LYS A 80 -1.35 -20.10 -7.12
CA LYS A 80 -0.33 -19.55 -8.01
C LYS A 80 -0.89 -18.34 -8.73
N LEU A 81 -0.23 -17.20 -8.60
CA LEU A 81 -0.53 -15.97 -9.33
C LEU A 81 0.58 -15.79 -10.38
N GLY A 82 0.35 -16.34 -11.57
CA GLY A 82 1.40 -16.51 -12.56
C GLY A 82 2.54 -17.38 -12.04
N VAL A 83 3.76 -16.85 -12.07
CA VAL A 83 4.97 -17.55 -11.60
C VAL A 83 5.12 -17.53 -10.07
N HIS A 84 4.33 -16.73 -9.36
CA HIS A 84 4.45 -16.58 -7.91
C HIS A 84 3.52 -17.55 -7.17
N ARG A 85 4.08 -18.28 -6.21
CA ARG A 85 3.31 -19.09 -5.26
C ARG A 85 2.86 -18.20 -4.11
N THR A 86 1.58 -18.23 -3.77
CA THR A 86 0.96 -17.30 -2.83
C THR A 86 0.20 -18.06 -1.75
N LEU A 87 0.55 -17.79 -0.49
CA LEU A 87 -0.11 -18.37 0.66
C LEU A 87 -1.34 -17.54 1.02
N ILE A 88 -2.48 -18.21 1.13
CA ILE A 88 -3.73 -17.60 1.57
C ILE A 88 -4.01 -18.05 2.99
N VAL A 89 -4.25 -17.07 3.86
CA VAL A 89 -4.64 -17.28 5.26
C VAL A 89 -6.04 -16.69 5.46
N SER A 90 -6.95 -17.52 5.97
CA SER A 90 -8.39 -17.24 6.08
C SER A 90 -8.96 -17.51 7.49
N ASN A 91 -8.11 -17.68 8.50
CA ASN A 91 -8.55 -17.72 9.90
C ASN A 91 -7.76 -16.77 10.79
N TRP A 92 -8.41 -16.31 11.85
CA TRP A 92 -7.86 -15.27 12.72
C TRP A 92 -6.70 -15.79 13.56
N GLU A 93 -6.68 -17.08 13.94
CA GLU A 93 -5.59 -17.67 14.72
C GLU A 93 -4.27 -17.62 13.93
N MET A 94 -4.30 -17.97 12.64
CA MET A 94 -3.09 -17.96 11.81
C MET A 94 -2.73 -16.55 11.36
N ALA A 95 -3.72 -15.70 11.07
CA ALA A 95 -3.45 -14.29 10.84
C ALA A 95 -2.72 -13.66 12.04
N LYS A 96 -3.16 -13.98 13.27
CA LYS A 96 -2.50 -13.57 14.51
C LYS A 96 -1.05 -14.08 14.57
N GLU A 97 -0.82 -15.36 14.31
CA GLU A 97 0.54 -15.92 14.24
C GLU A 97 1.44 -15.20 13.22
N CYS A 98 0.89 -14.83 12.05
CA CYS A 98 1.61 -14.10 11.02
C CYS A 98 1.96 -12.67 11.42
N VAL A 99 1.08 -11.95 12.13
CA VAL A 99 1.27 -10.53 12.48
C VAL A 99 1.83 -10.31 13.88
N THR A 100 2.04 -11.36 14.66
CA THR A 100 2.61 -11.28 16.03
C THR A 100 3.88 -12.11 16.16
N VAL A 101 3.78 -13.43 16.19
CA VAL A 101 4.91 -14.34 16.43
C VAL A 101 5.90 -14.33 15.27
N ASN A 102 5.38 -14.29 14.04
CA ASN A 102 6.18 -14.33 12.81
C ASN A 102 6.15 -12.99 12.05
N ASP A 103 5.83 -11.90 12.74
CA ASP A 103 5.60 -10.57 12.17
C ASP A 103 6.73 -10.12 11.22
N ARG A 104 7.98 -10.38 11.60
CA ARG A 104 9.16 -10.03 10.80
C ARG A 104 9.24 -10.79 9.47
N ALA A 105 8.83 -12.05 9.44
CA ALA A 105 8.81 -12.84 8.21
C ALA A 105 7.75 -12.33 7.22
N PHE A 106 6.64 -11.80 7.73
CA PHE A 106 5.52 -11.29 6.95
C PHE A 106 5.49 -9.75 6.84
N ALA A 107 6.51 -9.06 7.36
CA ALA A 107 6.55 -7.60 7.39
C ALA A 107 6.80 -6.99 6.00
N SER A 108 7.51 -7.70 5.14
CA SER A 108 7.90 -7.17 3.83
C SER A 108 6.72 -7.07 2.87
N ARG A 109 6.77 -6.08 1.98
CA ARG A 109 5.78 -5.88 0.92
C ARG A 109 6.25 -6.55 -0.37
N PRO A 110 5.35 -7.16 -1.16
CA PRO A 110 5.70 -7.68 -2.48
C PRO A 110 6.11 -6.54 -3.40
N GLN A 111 7.09 -6.79 -4.27
CA GLN A 111 7.57 -5.80 -5.24
C GLN A 111 6.66 -5.76 -6.48
N THR A 112 5.45 -5.23 -6.31
CA THR A 112 4.49 -5.06 -7.41
C THR A 112 4.75 -3.77 -8.17
N LEU A 113 4.29 -3.72 -9.42
CA LEU A 113 4.37 -2.56 -10.30
C LEU A 113 3.71 -1.32 -9.66
N ALA A 114 2.56 -1.49 -9.01
CA ALA A 114 1.89 -0.41 -8.32
C ALA A 114 2.76 0.17 -7.19
N MET A 115 3.39 -0.69 -6.38
CA MET A 115 4.25 -0.26 -5.28
C MET A 115 5.54 0.40 -5.77
N GLU A 116 6.07 -0.03 -6.92
CA GLU A 116 7.22 0.59 -7.57
C GLU A 116 6.86 1.97 -8.14
N VAL A 117 5.85 2.04 -9.00
CA VAL A 117 5.55 3.23 -9.79
C VAL A 117 4.79 4.27 -8.97
N LEU A 118 3.68 3.88 -8.34
CA LEU A 118 2.87 4.80 -7.53
C LEU A 118 3.52 5.10 -6.17
N GLY A 119 4.37 4.18 -5.69
CA GLY A 119 5.12 4.36 -4.44
C GLY A 119 6.42 5.12 -4.58
N ASN A 120 6.68 5.74 -5.74
CA ASN A 120 7.90 6.49 -6.02
C ASN A 120 9.15 5.66 -5.70
N ASN A 121 9.30 4.55 -6.41
CA ASN A 121 10.34 3.55 -6.20
C ASN A 121 10.43 3.07 -4.74
N TYR A 122 9.28 2.69 -4.17
CA TYR A 122 9.17 2.19 -2.79
C TYR A 122 9.54 3.22 -1.70
N SER A 123 9.46 4.53 -1.99
CA SER A 123 9.63 5.60 -0.99
C SER A 123 8.40 5.76 -0.10
N MET A 124 7.22 5.45 -0.65
CA MET A 124 5.98 5.53 0.11
C MET A 124 5.94 4.42 1.18
N LEU A 125 5.93 4.79 2.47
CA LEU A 125 6.04 3.86 3.61
C LEU A 125 5.07 2.66 3.54
N GLY A 126 3.85 2.85 3.03
CA GLY A 126 2.85 1.78 2.87
C GLY A 126 3.22 0.72 1.81
N PHE A 127 4.10 1.07 0.87
CA PHE A 127 4.55 0.27 -0.27
C PHE A 127 6.03 -0.13 -0.15
N SER A 128 6.78 0.39 0.82
CA SER A 128 8.19 0.02 1.00
C SER A 128 8.36 -1.41 1.53
N PRO A 129 9.34 -2.17 1.02
CA PRO A 129 9.73 -3.45 1.62
C PRO A 129 10.30 -3.22 3.02
N TYR A 130 10.23 -4.25 3.86
CA TYR A 130 10.74 -4.15 5.23
C TYR A 130 12.27 -4.01 5.21
N GLY A 131 12.78 -3.02 5.95
CA GLY A 131 14.21 -2.71 5.97
C GLY A 131 14.52 -1.55 6.92
N SER A 132 15.78 -1.11 6.96
CA SER A 132 16.21 0.03 7.79
C SER A 132 15.40 1.30 7.51
N TYR A 133 15.24 1.65 6.22
CA TYR A 133 14.45 2.78 5.76
C TYR A 133 13.01 2.73 6.28
N TRP A 134 12.29 1.62 6.04
CA TRP A 134 10.90 1.47 6.47
C TRP A 134 10.77 1.61 7.99
N ARG A 135 11.68 1.04 8.78
CA ARG A 135 11.64 1.15 10.25
C ARG A 135 11.84 2.59 10.72
N GLN A 136 12.79 3.30 10.13
CA GLN A 136 13.06 4.71 10.45
C GLN A 136 11.87 5.59 10.08
N MET A 137 11.35 5.47 8.86
CA MET A 137 10.18 6.23 8.44
C MET A 137 8.94 5.89 9.26
N ARG A 138 8.72 4.61 9.59
CA ARG A 138 7.63 4.22 10.49
C ARG A 138 7.76 4.87 11.85
N LYS A 139 8.97 4.93 12.41
CA LYS A 139 9.24 5.62 13.69
C LYS A 139 8.91 7.11 13.57
N ILE A 140 9.41 7.80 12.56
CA ILE A 140 9.14 9.23 12.32
C ILE A 140 7.64 9.49 12.21
N VAL A 141 6.94 8.79 11.31
CA VAL A 141 5.50 8.97 11.12
C VAL A 141 4.72 8.70 12.41
N THR A 142 5.06 7.65 13.15
CA THR A 142 4.33 7.29 14.38
C THR A 142 4.56 8.29 15.51
N VAL A 143 5.81 8.73 15.70
CA VAL A 143 6.20 9.59 16.83
C VAL A 143 5.90 11.06 16.56
N GLU A 144 6.15 11.54 15.34
CA GLU A 144 6.14 12.97 15.04
C GLU A 144 4.82 13.44 14.43
N LEU A 145 4.18 12.58 13.64
CA LEU A 145 2.93 12.91 12.93
C LEU A 145 1.69 12.35 13.62
N LEU A 146 1.74 11.08 14.03
CA LEU A 146 0.57 10.35 14.53
C LEU A 146 0.57 10.15 16.06
N SER A 147 1.42 10.86 16.79
CA SER A 147 1.42 10.80 18.25
C SER A 147 0.21 11.51 18.86
N ASN A 148 -0.18 11.07 20.06
CA ASN A 148 -1.26 11.71 20.82
C ASN A 148 -1.04 13.21 21.00
N HIS A 149 0.21 13.63 21.21
CA HIS A 149 0.57 15.04 21.31
C HIS A 149 0.25 15.80 20.02
N ARG A 150 0.68 15.31 18.86
CA ARG A 150 0.41 15.95 17.56
C ARG A 150 -1.09 15.99 17.25
N LEU A 151 -1.82 14.92 17.56
CA LEU A 151 -3.27 14.84 17.37
C LEU A 151 -4.04 15.85 18.25
N GLU A 152 -3.55 16.15 19.46
CA GLU A 152 -4.12 17.17 20.33
C GLU A 152 -3.81 18.59 19.80
N MET A 153 -2.57 18.84 19.36
CA MET A 153 -2.19 20.11 18.73
C MET A 153 -3.05 20.43 17.50
N LEU A 154 -3.44 19.42 16.74
CA LEU A 154 -4.30 19.53 15.55
C LEU A 154 -5.80 19.37 15.84
N LYS A 155 -6.23 19.27 17.11
CA LYS A 155 -7.65 19.13 17.48
C LYS A 155 -8.51 20.26 16.90
N HIS A 156 -8.04 21.49 16.98
CA HIS A 156 -8.72 22.66 16.46
C HIS A 156 -9.02 22.56 14.95
N VAL A 157 -8.15 21.87 14.18
CA VAL A 157 -8.37 21.66 12.74
C VAL A 157 -9.63 20.82 12.54
N ARG A 158 -9.76 19.70 13.26
CA ARG A 158 -10.94 18.83 13.23
C ARG A 158 -12.22 19.59 13.58
N GLU A 159 -12.19 20.35 14.67
CA GLU A 159 -13.34 21.15 15.10
C GLU A 159 -13.74 22.19 14.05
N SER A 160 -12.76 22.89 13.47
CA SER A 160 -13.01 23.93 12.47
C SER A 160 -13.57 23.37 11.16
N GLU A 161 -13.10 22.21 10.70
CA GLU A 161 -13.57 21.58 9.45
C GLU A 161 -14.97 20.98 9.65
N LEU A 162 -15.23 20.33 10.79
CA LEU A 162 -16.56 19.79 11.09
C LEU A 162 -17.60 20.91 11.24
N LYS A 163 -17.24 22.02 11.89
CA LYS A 163 -18.12 23.18 12.01
C LYS A 163 -18.45 23.76 10.63
N ALA A 164 -17.45 23.97 9.77
CA ALA A 164 -17.65 24.49 8.43
C ALA A 164 -18.51 23.55 7.56
N ALA A 165 -18.33 22.23 7.70
CA ALA A 165 -19.14 21.24 7.00
C ALA A 165 -20.61 21.25 7.45
N ALA A 166 -20.86 21.40 8.75
CA ALA A 166 -22.21 21.51 9.30
C ALA A 166 -22.90 22.83 8.91
N GLU A 167 -22.16 23.95 8.92
CA GLU A 167 -22.64 25.24 8.44
C GLU A 167 -23.00 25.17 6.96
N GLY A 168 -22.20 24.51 6.12
CA GLY A 168 -22.53 24.30 4.71
C GLY A 168 -23.81 23.50 4.50
N LEU A 169 -24.05 22.44 5.29
CA LEU A 169 -25.31 21.70 5.25
C LEU A 169 -26.50 22.57 5.68
N TYR A 170 -26.32 23.35 6.75
CA TYR A 170 -27.35 24.26 7.23
C TYR A 170 -27.72 25.30 6.17
N LEU A 171 -26.73 25.92 5.52
CA LEU A 171 -26.95 26.87 4.43
C LEU A 171 -27.65 26.22 3.23
N LYS A 172 -27.26 24.98 2.87
CA LYS A 172 -27.93 24.24 1.79
C LYS A 172 -29.40 23.98 2.11
N TRP A 173 -29.71 23.69 3.37
CA TRP A 173 -31.07 23.51 3.86
C TRP A 173 -31.87 24.82 3.89
N THR A 174 -31.29 25.94 4.34
CA THR A 174 -32.00 27.23 4.35
C THR A 174 -32.26 27.76 2.94
N ASN A 175 -31.37 27.46 1.99
CA ASN A 175 -31.47 27.94 0.61
C ASN A 175 -32.34 27.05 -0.29
N SER A 176 -32.80 25.88 0.18
CA SER A 176 -33.74 25.06 -0.59
C SER A 176 -35.11 25.75 -0.61
N ALA A 177 -35.35 26.60 -1.60
CA ALA A 177 -36.51 27.47 -1.77
C ALA A 177 -37.83 26.75 -2.12
N SER A 178 -37.98 25.48 -1.76
CA SER A 178 -39.16 24.67 -2.06
C SER A 178 -39.75 24.20 -0.75
N GLY A 179 -41.06 24.39 -0.54
CA GLY A 179 -41.78 24.21 0.74
C GLY A 179 -41.72 22.83 1.43
N SER A 180 -40.76 21.97 1.09
CA SER A 180 -40.33 20.83 1.89
C SER A 180 -39.26 21.25 2.90
N ASN A 181 -39.48 20.97 4.18
CA ASN A 181 -38.55 21.21 5.29
C ASN A 181 -37.30 20.30 5.29
N LYS A 182 -36.82 19.85 4.12
CA LYS A 182 -35.83 18.79 3.95
C LYS A 182 -34.91 19.10 2.76
N VAL A 183 -33.65 18.67 2.87
CA VAL A 183 -32.64 18.74 1.80
C VAL A 183 -32.12 17.33 1.49
N LEU A 184 -31.96 17.01 0.21
CA LEU A 184 -31.29 15.78 -0.22
C LEU A 184 -29.77 15.99 -0.25
N VAL A 185 -29.04 15.05 0.36
CA VAL A 185 -27.58 15.09 0.47
C VAL A 185 -27.01 13.74 0.04
N ASP A 186 -26.09 13.77 -0.91
CA ASP A 186 -25.22 12.63 -1.18
C ASP A 186 -24.22 12.49 -0.04
N MET A 187 -24.52 11.60 0.89
CA MET A 187 -23.68 11.36 2.07
C MET A 187 -22.29 10.84 1.69
N GLN A 188 -22.15 10.11 0.58
CA GLN A 188 -20.84 9.61 0.14
C GLN A 188 -19.96 10.77 -0.32
N LYS A 189 -20.48 11.66 -1.17
CA LYS A 189 -19.79 12.87 -1.60
C LYS A 189 -19.47 13.78 -0.41
N TRP A 190 -20.42 13.97 0.49
CA TRP A 190 -20.25 14.82 1.67
C TRP A 190 -19.15 14.30 2.61
N PHE A 191 -19.18 13.02 3.01
CA PHE A 191 -18.13 12.44 3.86
C PHE A 191 -16.76 12.46 3.18
N TRP A 192 -16.72 12.25 1.86
CA TRP A 192 -15.49 12.37 1.09
C TRP A 192 -14.89 13.78 1.15
N ASP A 193 -15.71 14.80 0.94
CA ASP A 193 -15.27 16.20 0.95
C ASP A 193 -14.82 16.63 2.36
N VAL A 194 -15.54 16.21 3.41
CA VAL A 194 -15.15 16.46 4.81
C VAL A 194 -13.81 15.80 5.15
N ALA A 195 -13.66 14.51 4.84
CA ALA A 195 -12.42 13.79 5.14
C ALA A 195 -11.22 14.33 4.35
N LEU A 196 -11.43 14.68 3.07
CA LEU A 196 -10.39 15.22 2.20
C LEU A 196 -9.94 16.61 2.66
N ASN A 197 -10.88 17.50 3.00
CA ASN A 197 -10.53 18.80 3.55
C ASN A 197 -9.79 18.67 4.89
N LEU A 198 -10.28 17.79 5.77
CA LEU A 198 -9.65 17.55 7.05
C LEU A 198 -8.21 17.11 6.90
N ILE A 199 -7.96 16.08 6.08
CA ILE A 199 -6.61 15.55 5.93
C ILE A 199 -5.69 16.53 5.18
N LEU A 200 -6.17 17.24 4.17
CA LEU A 200 -5.37 18.27 3.50
C LEU A 200 -4.98 19.39 4.47
N LYS A 201 -5.90 19.78 5.36
CA LYS A 201 -5.63 20.79 6.38
C LYS A 201 -4.61 20.31 7.41
N ILE A 202 -4.60 19.01 7.73
CA ILE A 202 -3.61 18.37 8.60
C ILE A 202 -2.24 18.23 7.92
N ILE A 203 -2.20 17.90 6.62
CA ILE A 203 -0.95 17.60 5.92
C ILE A 203 -0.24 18.87 5.44
N VAL A 204 -0.97 19.79 4.80
CA VAL A 204 -0.41 20.97 4.11
C VAL A 204 -1.08 22.28 4.51
N GLY A 205 -1.90 22.29 5.56
CA GLY A 205 -2.52 23.51 6.06
C GLY A 205 -3.58 24.14 5.15
N LYS A 206 -3.98 23.48 4.05
CA LYS A 206 -4.93 24.01 3.06
C LYS A 206 -6.34 23.40 3.19
N ARG A 207 -7.37 24.22 2.92
CA ARG A 207 -8.75 23.76 2.70
C ARG A 207 -9.01 23.81 1.19
N TYR A 208 -9.65 22.78 0.65
CA TYR A 208 -9.87 22.66 -0.79
C TYR A 208 -11.33 22.92 -1.19
N VAL A 209 -12.30 22.24 -0.58
CA VAL A 209 -13.73 22.48 -0.84
C VAL A 209 -14.23 23.57 0.10
N GLU A 210 -14.80 24.63 -0.45
CA GLU A 210 -15.65 25.53 0.32
C GLU A 210 -17.07 24.94 0.35
N TYR A 211 -17.57 24.65 1.54
CA TYR A 211 -18.87 23.98 1.71
C TYR A 211 -20.07 24.84 1.26
N SER A 212 -19.84 26.12 0.92
CA SER A 212 -20.86 27.12 0.59
C SER A 212 -21.50 26.97 -0.79
N CYS A 213 -20.99 26.13 -1.70
CA CYS A 213 -21.45 26.10 -3.09
C CYS A 213 -21.63 24.67 -3.60
N CYS A 214 -22.51 23.89 -2.99
CA CYS A 214 -23.05 22.68 -3.62
C CYS A 214 -24.35 23.02 -4.37
N SER A 215 -24.25 23.93 -5.34
CA SER A 215 -25.09 23.87 -6.52
C SER A 215 -24.60 22.70 -7.37
N ASP A 216 -25.51 21.86 -7.85
CA ASP A 216 -25.23 20.63 -8.61
C ASP A 216 -24.59 20.88 -10.00
N ASP A 217 -23.99 22.05 -10.22
CA ASP A 217 -23.28 22.40 -11.44
C ASP A 217 -21.78 22.11 -11.30
N GLU A 218 -21.41 20.83 -11.49
CA GLU A 218 -20.05 20.45 -11.91
C GLU A 218 -19.73 20.91 -13.35
N GLN A 219 -20.45 21.92 -13.87
CA GLN A 219 -20.46 22.26 -15.29
C GLN A 219 -20.64 23.76 -15.56
N LYS A 220 -19.86 24.61 -14.88
CA LYS A 220 -19.47 25.90 -15.47
C LYS A 220 -17.95 26.05 -15.37
N GLY A 221 -17.33 25.99 -16.54
CA GLY A 221 -15.90 26.10 -16.74
C GLY A 221 -15.39 27.54 -16.65
N GLY A 222 -14.06 27.63 -16.67
CA GLY A 222 -13.26 28.84 -16.58
C GLY A 222 -12.40 28.80 -15.31
N ASP A 223 -11.12 28.42 -15.45
CA ASP A 223 -10.04 28.43 -14.46
C ASP A 223 -9.93 27.31 -13.40
N ASP A 224 -11.01 26.60 -13.04
CA ASP A 224 -10.96 25.54 -12.00
C ASP A 224 -10.41 24.18 -12.46
N GLU A 225 -10.31 23.96 -13.77
CA GLU A 225 -9.79 22.69 -14.32
C GLU A 225 -8.29 22.50 -14.01
N GLN A 226 -7.56 23.59 -13.81
CA GLN A 226 -6.13 23.58 -13.51
C GLN A 226 -5.83 23.43 -12.00
N LYS A 227 -6.73 23.86 -11.11
CA LYS A 227 -6.61 23.68 -9.64
C LYS A 227 -7.32 22.42 -9.11
N GLY A 228 -8.27 21.84 -9.84
CA GLY A 228 -9.09 20.70 -9.41
C GLY A 228 -8.74 19.33 -10.00
N GLY A 229 -7.84 19.27 -10.99
CA GLY A 229 -7.48 18.01 -11.68
C GLY A 229 -6.90 16.92 -10.77
N TRP A 230 -6.18 17.32 -9.73
CA TRP A 230 -5.49 16.38 -8.83
C TRP A 230 -6.43 15.46 -8.06
N ARG A 231 -7.71 15.81 -7.85
CA ARG A 231 -8.71 14.92 -7.21
C ARG A 231 -9.09 13.75 -8.12
N LYS A 232 -9.19 14.02 -9.43
CA LYS A 232 -9.38 12.96 -10.43
C LYS A 232 -8.16 12.04 -10.41
N GLU A 233 -6.97 12.61 -10.32
CA GLU A 233 -5.72 11.84 -10.18
C GLU A 233 -5.65 11.06 -8.87
N LEU A 234 -6.08 11.61 -7.74
CA LEU A 234 -6.13 10.88 -6.47
C LEU A 234 -7.10 9.70 -6.54
N ARG A 235 -8.28 9.87 -7.16
CA ARG A 235 -9.20 8.75 -7.41
C ARG A 235 -8.61 7.71 -8.35
N LEU A 236 -7.93 8.16 -9.41
CA LEU A 236 -7.24 7.26 -10.34
C LEU A 236 -6.10 6.51 -9.65
N PHE A 237 -5.33 7.16 -8.78
CA PHE A 237 -4.30 6.53 -7.96
C PHE A 237 -4.89 5.42 -7.09
N MET A 238 -6.06 5.67 -6.49
CA MET A 238 -6.76 4.69 -5.66
C MET A 238 -7.18 3.46 -6.47
N GLU A 239 -7.76 3.68 -7.65
CA GLU A 239 -8.13 2.62 -8.58
C GLU A 239 -6.90 1.83 -9.05
N LEU A 240 -5.88 2.52 -9.56
CA LEU A 240 -4.67 1.91 -10.09
C LEU A 240 -3.88 1.16 -9.00
N SER A 241 -3.86 1.65 -7.75
CA SER A 241 -3.16 0.99 -6.64
C SER A 241 -3.69 -0.42 -6.32
N GLY A 242 -4.97 -0.67 -6.63
CA GLY A 242 -5.61 -1.98 -6.46
C GLY A 242 -5.80 -2.76 -7.76
N LYS A 243 -5.42 -2.18 -8.91
CA LYS A 243 -5.60 -2.80 -10.21
C LYS A 243 -4.54 -3.88 -10.42
N PHE A 244 -4.98 -5.07 -10.81
CA PHE A 244 -4.09 -6.16 -11.18
C PHE A 244 -3.27 -5.79 -12.43
N SER A 245 -1.95 -5.98 -12.35
CA SER A 245 -1.06 -5.90 -13.52
C SER A 245 -0.58 -7.29 -13.92
N VAL A 246 -0.57 -7.59 -15.22
CA VAL A 246 -0.03 -8.85 -15.73
C VAL A 246 1.46 -8.99 -15.39
N SER A 247 2.20 -7.87 -15.36
CA SER A 247 3.62 -7.86 -15.01
C SER A 247 3.90 -8.34 -13.59
N ASP A 248 2.94 -8.22 -12.67
CA ASP A 248 3.08 -8.67 -11.28
C ASP A 248 3.02 -10.20 -11.15
N SER A 249 2.46 -10.86 -12.16
CA SER A 249 2.36 -12.33 -12.21
C SER A 249 3.29 -12.94 -13.25
N LEU A 250 3.60 -12.21 -14.32
CA LEU A 250 4.46 -12.62 -15.42
C LEU A 250 5.48 -11.49 -15.70
N PRO A 251 6.55 -11.36 -14.89
CA PRO A 251 7.48 -10.22 -14.97
C PRO A 251 8.13 -10.05 -16.35
N PHE A 252 8.35 -11.15 -17.07
CA PHE A 252 8.91 -11.15 -18.43
C PHE A 252 7.98 -10.54 -19.49
N LEU A 253 6.71 -10.27 -19.17
CA LEU A 253 5.76 -9.57 -20.06
C LEU A 253 5.64 -8.06 -19.74
N ARG A 254 6.42 -7.53 -18.78
CA ARG A 254 6.35 -6.10 -18.40
C ARG A 254 6.54 -5.16 -19.59
N TRP A 255 7.44 -5.50 -20.51
CA TRP A 255 7.74 -4.69 -21.70
C TRP A 255 6.52 -4.43 -22.61
N MET A 256 5.50 -5.27 -22.53
CA MET A 256 4.28 -5.13 -23.35
C MET A 256 3.27 -4.12 -22.79
N ASP A 257 3.35 -3.79 -21.49
CA ASP A 257 2.37 -2.95 -20.78
C ASP A 257 0.92 -3.31 -21.15
N LEU A 258 0.54 -4.59 -20.98
CA LEU A 258 -0.77 -5.09 -21.34
C LEU A 258 -1.89 -4.32 -20.62
N GLY A 259 -2.72 -3.62 -21.39
CA GLY A 259 -3.78 -2.75 -20.86
C GLY A 259 -3.32 -1.35 -20.46
N GLY A 260 -2.07 -0.96 -20.75
CA GLY A 260 -1.55 0.40 -20.53
C GLY A 260 -1.47 0.81 -19.06
N VAL A 261 -1.39 -0.16 -18.14
CA VAL A 261 -1.48 0.06 -16.69
C VAL A 261 -0.25 0.78 -16.18
N GLU A 262 0.96 0.39 -16.61
CA GLU A 262 2.21 1.04 -16.19
C GLU A 262 2.23 2.50 -16.67
N ARG A 263 1.83 2.75 -17.91
CA ARG A 263 1.74 4.11 -18.47
C ARG A 263 0.74 4.97 -17.69
N ALA A 264 -0.43 4.42 -17.35
CA ALA A 264 -1.44 5.12 -16.56
C ALA A 264 -0.92 5.44 -15.15
N MET A 265 -0.24 4.50 -14.49
CA MET A 265 0.38 4.71 -13.18
C MET A 265 1.45 5.80 -13.22
N LYS A 266 2.33 5.79 -14.23
CA LYS A 266 3.38 6.82 -14.40
C LYS A 266 2.78 8.21 -14.57
N LYS A 267 1.75 8.34 -15.42
CA LYS A 267 1.04 9.61 -15.64
C LYS A 267 0.40 10.11 -14.33
N CYS A 268 -0.33 9.24 -13.64
CA CYS A 268 -1.02 9.56 -12.40
C CYS A 268 -0.03 9.98 -11.30
N SER A 269 1.02 9.20 -11.08
CA SER A 269 2.08 9.51 -10.11
C SER A 269 2.73 10.86 -10.39
N LYS A 270 3.07 11.13 -11.67
CA LYS A 270 3.68 12.41 -12.06
C LYS A 270 2.76 13.59 -11.79
N ASN A 271 1.48 13.48 -12.10
CA ASN A 271 0.51 14.57 -11.90
C ASN A 271 0.32 14.88 -10.41
N LEU A 272 0.26 13.86 -9.56
CA LEU A 272 0.19 14.05 -8.10
C LEU A 272 1.50 14.60 -7.52
N GLU A 273 2.64 14.16 -8.04
CA GLU A 273 3.95 14.65 -7.59
C GLU A 273 4.13 16.14 -7.90
N ILE A 274 3.71 16.62 -9.07
CA ILE A 274 3.77 18.04 -9.43
C ILE A 274 3.05 18.89 -8.37
N VAL A 275 1.82 18.52 -8.03
CA VAL A 275 0.99 19.25 -7.06
C VAL A 275 1.56 19.17 -5.65
N ALA A 276 2.04 18.00 -5.23
CA ALA A 276 2.67 17.86 -3.92
C ALA A 276 4.00 18.63 -3.82
N ARG A 277 4.73 18.75 -4.93
CA ARG A 277 5.95 19.55 -5.01
C ARG A 277 5.66 21.05 -4.93
N GLU A 278 4.60 21.52 -5.57
CA GLU A 278 4.13 22.92 -5.41
C GLU A 278 3.85 23.22 -3.94
N TRP A 279 3.14 22.33 -3.22
CA TRP A 279 2.90 22.50 -1.79
C TRP A 279 4.21 22.52 -1.00
N LEU A 280 5.14 21.62 -1.29
CA LEU A 280 6.43 21.58 -0.59
C LEU A 280 7.23 22.88 -0.74
N GLU A 281 7.29 23.42 -1.96
CA GLU A 281 8.02 24.65 -2.24
C GLU A 281 7.39 25.87 -1.55
N GLU A 282 6.05 25.93 -1.46
CA GLU A 282 5.37 26.96 -0.67
C GLU A 282 5.76 26.90 0.82
N HIS A 283 5.85 25.71 1.41
CA HIS A 283 6.26 25.54 2.82
C HIS A 283 7.72 25.94 3.03
N LYS A 284 8.62 25.60 2.09
CA LYS A 284 10.02 26.06 2.13
C LYS A 284 10.15 27.57 2.07
N GLN A 285 9.42 28.22 1.17
CA GLN A 285 9.41 29.69 1.05
C GLN A 285 8.88 30.36 2.32
N LYS A 286 7.79 29.81 2.89
CA LYS A 286 7.21 30.29 4.15
C LYS A 286 8.21 30.17 5.31
N LYS A 287 8.88 29.02 5.45
CA LYS A 287 9.93 28.78 6.46
C LYS A 287 11.08 29.79 6.36
N ALA A 288 11.48 30.18 5.14
CA ALA A 288 12.53 31.16 4.91
C ALA A 288 12.13 32.61 5.28
N SER A 289 10.85 32.95 5.23
CA SER A 289 10.36 34.33 5.35
C SER A 289 10.24 34.90 6.78
N ILE A 290 10.49 34.12 7.85
CA ILE A 290 10.34 34.54 9.28
C ILE A 290 8.94 35.10 9.63
N VAL A 291 7.96 35.05 8.72
CA VAL A 291 6.59 35.56 8.96
C VAL A 291 5.81 34.55 9.80
N ALA A 292 5.80 34.79 11.11
CA ALA A 292 5.04 34.11 12.17
C ALA A 292 5.23 32.59 12.25
N LYS A 293 5.49 32.07 13.47
CA LYS A 293 5.31 30.64 13.77
C LYS A 293 3.85 30.26 13.54
N SER A 294 3.47 29.94 12.30
CA SER A 294 2.20 29.26 12.05
C SER A 294 2.26 27.90 12.72
N ARG A 295 1.11 27.38 13.15
CA ARG A 295 1.03 26.01 13.67
C ARG A 295 1.53 25.05 12.59
N GLU A 296 2.48 24.21 12.94
CA GLU A 296 3.13 23.27 12.02
C GLU A 296 2.13 22.17 11.58
N ASP A 297 1.99 22.01 10.27
CA ASP A 297 1.35 20.84 9.68
C ASP A 297 2.35 19.69 9.45
N PHE A 298 1.89 18.56 8.90
CA PHE A 298 2.79 17.41 8.72
C PHE A 298 3.93 17.70 7.73
N MET A 299 3.69 18.51 6.71
CA MET A 299 4.71 18.86 5.72
C MET A 299 5.82 19.71 6.36
N ASP A 300 5.46 20.68 7.20
CA ASP A 300 6.40 21.49 8.01
C ASP A 300 7.26 20.62 8.95
N VAL A 301 6.62 19.66 9.62
CA VAL A 301 7.29 18.74 10.56
C VAL A 301 8.27 17.83 9.81
N LEU A 302 7.83 17.24 8.70
CA LEU A 302 8.67 16.39 7.86
C LEU A 302 9.84 17.16 7.25
N LEU A 303 9.62 18.39 6.78
CA LEU A 303 10.68 19.26 6.26
C LEU A 303 11.77 19.43 7.32
N SER A 304 11.39 19.78 8.54
CA SER A 304 12.33 20.04 9.64
C SER A 304 13.11 18.77 10.05
N ILE A 305 12.44 17.62 10.16
CA ILE A 305 13.10 16.36 10.53
C ILE A 305 14.05 15.88 9.44
N LEU A 306 13.65 15.99 8.17
CA LEU A 306 14.45 15.48 7.05
C LEU A 306 15.62 16.42 6.70
N ASP A 307 15.50 17.72 6.97
CA ASP A 307 16.61 18.69 6.91
C ASP A 307 17.72 18.32 7.92
N ASP A 308 17.33 17.90 9.12
CA ASP A 308 18.26 17.50 10.19
C ASP A 308 18.83 16.08 9.98
N ALA A 309 18.11 15.24 9.25
CA ALA A 309 18.42 13.83 9.02
C ALA A 309 18.86 13.55 7.56
N LYS A 310 19.80 14.34 7.02
CA LYS A 310 20.30 14.17 5.64
C LYS A 310 20.88 12.79 5.34
N ASP A 311 21.33 12.06 6.37
CA ASP A 311 21.87 10.70 6.24
C ASP A 311 20.83 9.57 6.44
N LEU A 312 19.54 9.91 6.62
CA LEU A 312 18.51 8.91 6.95
C LEU A 312 18.29 7.89 5.82
N SER A 313 18.55 8.28 4.57
CA SER A 313 18.47 7.40 3.42
C SER A 313 19.28 7.92 2.25
N SER A 314 19.68 7.05 1.33
CA SER A 314 20.23 7.45 0.02
C SER A 314 19.18 8.13 -0.89
N ARG A 315 17.99 8.44 -0.36
CA ARG A 315 16.88 9.05 -1.09
C ARG A 315 16.86 10.55 -0.79
N ASP A 316 16.46 11.31 -1.77
CA ASP A 316 16.23 12.74 -1.66
C ASP A 316 15.16 13.06 -0.58
N ALA A 317 15.47 14.01 0.31
CA ALA A 317 14.63 14.39 1.43
C ALA A 317 13.26 14.91 0.98
N ASP A 318 13.22 15.73 -0.08
CA ASP A 318 11.98 16.26 -0.63
C ASP A 318 11.09 15.14 -1.16
N SER A 319 11.69 14.20 -1.90
CA SER A 319 11.01 13.00 -2.41
C SER A 319 10.40 12.16 -1.29
N VAL A 320 11.11 11.98 -0.17
CA VAL A 320 10.60 11.26 1.01
C VAL A 320 9.45 12.03 1.67
N ASN A 321 9.55 13.36 1.79
CA ASN A 321 8.48 14.19 2.34
C ASN A 321 7.21 14.10 1.50
N ILE A 322 7.32 14.36 0.19
CA ILE A 322 6.22 14.28 -0.79
C ILE A 322 5.59 12.89 -0.72
N SER A 323 6.39 11.82 -0.77
CA SER A 323 5.89 10.44 -0.73
C SER A 323 5.13 10.14 0.57
N THR A 324 5.58 10.68 1.70
CA THR A 324 4.94 10.49 3.01
C THR A 324 3.63 11.29 3.10
N CYS A 325 3.61 12.53 2.63
CA CYS A 325 2.40 13.35 2.56
C CYS A 325 1.34 12.72 1.64
N LEU A 326 1.73 12.24 0.46
CA LEU A 326 0.84 11.54 -0.46
C LEU A 326 0.29 10.23 0.15
N LEU A 327 1.08 9.50 0.94
CA LEU A 327 0.60 8.34 1.69
C LEU A 327 -0.50 8.72 2.68
N CYS A 328 -0.30 9.78 3.48
CA CYS A 328 -1.31 10.22 4.44
C CYS A 328 -2.62 10.63 3.74
N LEU A 329 -2.51 11.30 2.59
CA LEU A 329 -3.65 11.66 1.75
C LEU A 329 -4.35 10.42 1.15
N PHE A 330 -3.59 9.40 0.78
CA PHE A 330 -4.12 8.13 0.28
C PHE A 330 -4.84 7.31 1.36
N LEU A 331 -4.27 7.21 2.57
CA LEU A 331 -4.85 6.40 3.66
C LEU A 331 -6.19 6.98 4.17
N SER A 332 -6.29 8.30 4.23
CA SER A 332 -7.54 9.00 4.58
C SER A 332 -8.61 8.80 3.50
N ALA A 333 -8.25 8.97 2.22
CA ALA A 333 -9.10 8.63 1.09
C ALA A 333 -9.57 7.15 1.15
N LYS A 334 -8.66 6.22 1.48
CA LYS A 334 -9.03 4.80 1.60
C LYS A 334 -10.00 4.55 2.72
N SER A 335 -9.89 5.23 3.86
CA SER A 335 -10.81 5.03 4.98
C SER A 335 -12.26 5.39 4.61
N VAL A 336 -12.45 6.40 3.74
CA VAL A 336 -13.78 6.76 3.20
C VAL A 336 -14.25 5.80 2.10
N PHE A 337 -13.36 5.35 1.21
CA PHE A 337 -13.70 4.35 0.18
C PHE A 337 -13.91 2.95 0.75
N VAL A 338 -13.22 2.59 1.83
CA VAL A 338 -13.38 1.33 2.57
C VAL A 338 -14.76 1.28 3.22
N PHE A 339 -15.46 2.39 3.41
CA PHE A 339 -16.88 2.36 3.79
C PHE A 339 -17.77 1.68 2.73
N LYS A 340 -17.33 1.62 1.46
CA LYS A 340 -17.95 0.83 0.38
C LYS A 340 -17.56 -0.66 0.42
N PHE A 341 -16.48 -1.01 1.11
CA PHE A 341 -16.01 -2.40 1.29
C PHE A 341 -16.52 -3.00 2.63
N HIS A 342 -16.66 -2.18 3.67
CA HIS A 342 -17.03 -2.61 5.01
C HIS A 342 -18.55 -2.80 5.19
N THR A 343 -19.38 -2.19 4.33
CA THR A 343 -20.82 -2.47 4.28
C THR A 343 -21.18 -3.82 3.66
N TYR A 344 -20.20 -4.56 3.12
CA TYR A 344 -20.37 -5.93 2.59
C TYR A 344 -19.76 -7.03 3.48
N CYS A 345 -18.99 -6.68 4.52
CA CYS A 345 -18.25 -7.64 5.34
C CYS A 345 -18.72 -7.62 6.79
N ARG A 346 -19.92 -8.16 7.05
CA ARG A 346 -20.29 -8.62 8.40
C ARG A 346 -20.18 -10.15 8.57
N SER A 347 -19.66 -10.86 7.56
CA SER A 347 -19.65 -12.33 7.57
C SER A 347 -18.41 -12.99 6.95
N VAL A 348 -17.35 -12.24 6.61
CA VAL A 348 -16.21 -12.79 5.85
C VAL A 348 -14.92 -12.67 6.66
N PRO A 349 -14.16 -13.77 6.89
CA PRO A 349 -12.86 -13.70 7.55
C PRO A 349 -11.89 -12.85 6.73
N THR A 350 -11.12 -12.02 7.43
CA THR A 350 -10.16 -11.09 6.85
C THR A 350 -9.07 -11.86 6.10
N PHE A 351 -9.01 -11.75 4.76
CA PHE A 351 -7.96 -12.39 3.98
C PHE A 351 -6.66 -11.60 4.07
N GLN A 352 -5.59 -12.28 4.46
CA GLN A 352 -4.23 -11.77 4.32
C GLN A 352 -3.50 -12.64 3.30
N ILE A 353 -3.06 -11.99 2.21
CA ILE A 353 -2.30 -12.63 1.14
C ILE A 353 -0.83 -12.43 1.47
N PHE A 354 -0.11 -13.54 1.66
CA PHE A 354 1.33 -13.51 1.93
C PHE A 354 2.09 -14.07 0.72
N TYR A 355 3.11 -13.34 0.28
CA TYR A 355 4.08 -13.79 -0.72
C TYR A 355 5.31 -14.29 0.04
N ASN A 356 5.78 -15.50 -0.30
CA ASN A 356 7.03 -16.06 0.23
C ASN A 356 8.11 -16.02 -0.85
#